data_AF-A0A4R7LPG0-F1
#
_entry.id   AF-A0A4R7LPG0-F1
#
_cell.length_a   1.000
_cell.length_b   1.000
_cell.length_c   1.000
_cell.angle_alpha   90.00
_cell.angle_beta   90.00
_cell.angle_gamma   90.00
#
_symmetry.space_group_name_H-M   'P 1'
#
loop_
_entity.id
_entity.type
_entity.pdbx_description
1 polymer ?
#
loop_
_entity_poly.entity_id
_entity_poly.type
_entity_poly.pdbx_seq_one_letter_code
_entity_poly.pdbx_strand_id
1 'polypeptide(L)' 'MYAWIFRHLPGPLWLRIVFSLVLVALALVLMVQFLFPWMSHFTQFTDSTIGSADQP' A
#
# COMPACT_ATOMS: atom_id res chain seq x y z
N MET A 1 -12.27 35.78 13.04
CA MET A 1 -10.85 35.77 12.61
C MET A 1 -10.19 34.37 12.59
N TYR A 2 -10.96 33.29 12.38
CA TYR A 2 -10.42 31.98 11.91
C TYR A 2 -11.11 31.49 10.63
N ALA A 3 -12.14 32.20 10.16
CA ALA A 3 -12.97 31.83 9.02
C ALA A 3 -12.24 31.91 7.66
N TRP A 4 -11.08 32.58 7.59
CA TRP A 4 -10.31 32.72 6.36
C TRP A 4 -9.53 31.43 6.01
N ILE A 5 -9.07 30.69 7.04
CA ILE A 5 -8.33 29.42 6.87
C ILE A 5 -9.23 28.27 6.42
N PHE A 6 -10.50 28.22 6.87
CA PHE A 6 -11.47 27.22 6.45
C PHE A 6 -12.01 27.44 5.02
N ARG A 7 -11.62 28.54 4.36
CA ARG A 7 -12.14 28.97 3.06
C ARG A 7 -11.10 28.88 1.93
N HIS A 8 -9.87 28.47 2.26
CA HIS A 8 -8.75 28.31 1.31
C HIS A 8 -8.42 26.85 0.98
N LEU A 9 -9.09 25.90 1.62
CA LEU A 9 -8.90 24.48 1.38
C LEU A 9 -10.02 24.00 0.45
N PRO A 10 -9.75 23.72 -0.84
CA PRO A 10 -10.77 23.28 -1.77
C PRO A 10 -11.20 21.85 -1.39
N GLY A 11 -12.39 21.75 -0.77
CA GLY A 11 -13.10 20.50 -0.52
C GLY A 11 -13.51 20.31 0.94
N PRO A 12 -14.68 19.67 1.18
CA PRO A 12 -15.13 19.34 2.53
C PRO A 12 -14.10 18.46 3.24
N LEU A 13 -14.05 18.52 4.58
CA LEU A 13 -13.14 17.72 5.42
C LEU A 13 -13.14 16.23 5.02
N TRP A 14 -14.31 15.72 4.62
CA TRP A 14 -14.50 14.37 4.08
C TRP A 14 -13.68 14.08 2.81
N LEU A 15 -13.56 15.02 1.87
CA LEU A 15 -12.78 14.84 0.64
C LEU A 15 -11.29 14.66 0.97
N ARG A 16 -10.78 15.41 1.96
CA ARG A 16 -9.39 15.30 2.42
C ARG A 16 -9.11 13.94 3.07
N ILE A 17 -10.07 13.44 3.86
CA ILE A 17 -10.00 12.09 4.44
C ILE A 17 -10.00 11.04 3.33
N VAL A 18 -10.92 11.13 2.37
CA VAL A 18 -11.01 10.17 1.26
C VAL A 18 -9.72 10.17 0.44
N PHE A 19 -9.18 11.33 0.09
CA PHE A 19 -7.91 11.41 -0.65
C PHE A 19 -6.73 10.79 0.11
N SER A 20 -6.64 11.05 1.42
CA SER A 20 -5.62 10.43 2.28
C SER A 20 -5.77 8.91 2.31
N LEU A 21 -7.00 8.42 2.46
CA LEU A 21 -7.31 7.00 2.52
C LEU A 21 -6.99 6.31 1.17
N VAL A 22 -7.29 6.97 0.05
CA VAL A 22 -6.94 6.50 -1.30
C VAL A 22 -5.43 6.43 -1.48
N LEU A 23 -4.67 7.44 -1.03
CA LEU A 23 -3.20 7.41 -1.09
C LEU A 23 -2.61 6.25 -0.30
N VAL A 24 -3.13 6.00 0.91
CA VAL A 24 -2.70 4.87 1.74
C VAL A 24 -3.05 3.54 1.06
N ALA A 25 -4.27 3.39 0.55
CA ALA A 25 -4.70 2.19 -0.16
C ALA A 25 -3.82 1.94 -1.40
N LEU A 26 -3.51 2.98 -2.16
CA LEU A 26 -2.66 2.89 -3.35
C LEU A 26 -1.23 2.50 -2.98
N ALA A 27 -0.68 3.02 -1.88
CA ALA A 27 0.62 2.61 -1.36
C ALA A 27 0.64 1.13 -0.92
N LEU A 28 -0.43 0.65 -0.26
CA LEU A 28 -0.58 -0.76 0.11
C LEU A 28 -0.65 -1.67 -1.12
N VAL A 29 -1.43 -1.28 -2.14
CA VAL A 29 -1.51 -2.02 -3.41
C VAL A 29 -0.17 -2.05 -4.12
N LEU A 30 0.56 -0.93 -4.19
CA LEU A 30 1.90 -0.89 -4.75
C LEU A 30 2.86 -1.79 -3.98
N MET A 31 2.82 -1.79 -2.65
CA MET A 31 3.63 -2.69 -1.84
C MET A 31 3.34 -4.15 -2.20
N VAL A 32 2.07 -4.58 -2.16
CA VAL A 32 1.69 -5.97 -2.43
C VAL A 32 2.02 -6.39 -3.87
N GLN A 33 1.74 -5.54 -4.85
CA GLN A 33 1.93 -5.89 -6.27
C GLN A 33 3.37 -5.72 -6.75
N PHE A 34 4.17 -4.86 -6.13
CA PHE A 34 5.52 -4.53 -6.60
C PHE A 34 6.60 -4.86 -5.57
N LEU A 35 6.46 -4.39 -4.33
CA LEU A 35 7.48 -4.64 -3.31
C LEU A 35 7.58 -6.11 -2.92
N PHE A 36 6.45 -6.79 -2.72
CA PHE A 36 6.47 -8.21 -2.33
C PHE A 36 7.12 -9.10 -3.41
N PRO A 37 6.78 -9.00 -4.70
CA PRO A 37 7.49 -9.72 -5.75
C PRO A 37 8.97 -9.34 -5.82
N TRP A 38 9.31 -8.06 -5.68
CA TRP A 38 10.72 -7.63 -5.68
C TRP A 38 11.51 -8.23 -4.50
N MET A 39 10.93 -8.23 -3.30
CA MET A 39 11.49 -8.83 -2.08
C MET A 39 11.57 -10.36 -2.15
N SER A 40 10.67 -11.02 -2.88
CA SER A 40 10.69 -12.47 -3.03
C SER A 40 11.98 -12.98 -3.70
N HIS A 41 12.67 -12.15 -4.50
CA HIS A 41 13.98 -12.50 -5.06
C HIS A 41 15.09 -12.58 -4.01
N PHE A 42 14.96 -11.84 -2.91
CA PHE A 42 15.98 -11.75 -1.86
C PHE A 42 15.64 -12.60 -0.64
N THR A 43 14.43 -13.14 -0.56
CA THR A 43 13.93 -13.82 0.63
C THR A 43 13.26 -15.15 0.30
N GLN A 44 13.68 -16.22 0.98
CA GLN A 44 13.19 -17.58 0.76
C GLN A 44 11.86 -17.87 1.49
N PHE A 45 11.14 -16.84 1.95
CA PHE A 45 9.93 -16.99 2.79
C PHE A 45 8.74 -17.63 2.05
N THR A 46 8.79 -17.73 0.72
CA THR A 46 7.74 -18.31 -0.13
C THR A 46 8.08 -19.73 -0.61
N ASP A 47 9.29 -20.24 -0.36
CA ASP A 47 9.67 -21.59 -0.77
C ASP A 47 8.92 -22.64 0.07
N SER A 48 8.17 -23.52 -0.60
CA SER A 48 7.43 -24.60 0.06
C SER A 48 8.38 -25.75 0.42
N THR A 49 8.59 -26.00 1.72
CA THR A 49 9.44 -27.10 2.22
C THR A 49 8.91 -28.50 1.88
N ILE A 50 7.63 -28.61 1.50
CA ILE A 50 6.95 -29.87 1.19
C ILE A 50 6.71 -29.92 -0.33
N GLY A 51 7.73 -30.27 -1.09
CA GLY A 51 7.69 -30.32 -2.56
C GLY A 51 9.05 -30.52 -3.23
N SER A 52 10.14 -30.16 -2.55
CA SER A 52 11.52 -30.41 -3.03
C SER A 52 11.98 -31.88 -2.86
N ALA A 53 11.12 -32.76 -2.34
CA ALA A 53 11.43 -34.15 -2.02
C ALA A 53 11.04 -35.14 -3.14
N ASP A 54 10.66 -34.66 -4.32
CA ASP A 54 10.35 -35.49 -5.48
C ASP A 54 11.30 -35.14 -6.63
N GLN A 55 12.58 -35.42 -6.40
CA GLN A 55 13.55 -35.62 -7.47
C GLN A 55 14.20 -36.99 -7.21
N PRO A 56 13.98 -38.00 -8.07
CA PRO A 56 14.70 -39.26 -7.98
C PRO A 56 16.20 -39.08 -8.21
#